data_AF-A0A699ZLG7-F1
#
_entry.id   AF-A0A699ZLG7-F1
#
_cell.length_a   1.000
_cell.length_b   1.000
_cell.length_c   1.000
_cell.angle_alpha   90.00
_cell.angle_beta   90.00
_cell.angle_gamma   90.00
#
_symmetry.space_group_name_H-M   'P 1'
#
loop_
_entity.id
_entity.type
_entity.pdbx_description
1 polymer ?
#
loop_
_entity_poly.entity_id
_entity_poly.type
_entity_poly.pdbx_seq_one_letter_code
_entity_poly.pdbx_strand_id
1 'polypeptide(L)' 'NCEAASVAIVALLDKRERRKVELEADYVGFQCPNEFVVGYGLDFDEEYRTLPYIGVLKPECYAHKL' A
#
# COMPACT_ATOMS: atom_id res chain seq x y z
N ASN A 1 -16.87 -1.80 24.67
CA ASN A 1 -15.41 -1.74 24.67
C ASN A 1 -14.85 -2.83 23.77
N CYS A 2 -13.87 -2.52 22.93
CA CYS A 2 -13.04 -3.55 22.30
C CYS A 2 -11.84 -3.80 23.22
N GLU A 3 -11.81 -4.97 23.87
CA GLU A 3 -10.79 -5.35 24.87
C GLU A 3 -9.89 -6.46 24.31
N ALA A 4 -9.14 -6.14 23.25
CA ALA A 4 -8.20 -7.10 22.66
C ALA A 4 -7.06 -7.41 23.63
N ALA A 5 -6.69 -8.69 23.75
CA ALA A 5 -5.55 -9.11 24.57
C ALA A 5 -4.19 -8.65 23.99
N SER A 6 -4.11 -8.49 22.67
CA SER A 6 -2.97 -7.90 21.96
C SER A 6 -3.40 -7.45 20.56
N VAL A 7 -2.60 -6.57 19.94
CA VAL A 7 -2.79 -6.09 18.56
C VAL A 7 -1.43 -6.10 17.87
N ALA A 8 -1.39 -6.58 16.63
CA ALA A 8 -0.22 -6.54 15.77
C ALA A 8 -0.64 -6.18 14.33
N ILE A 9 0.27 -5.58 13.57
CA ILE A 9 0.06 -5.13 12.19
C ILE A 9 0.98 -5.91 11.27
N VAL A 10 0.40 -6.48 10.21
CA VAL A 10 1.15 -7.02 9.07
C VAL A 10 0.79 -6.25 7.82
N ALA A 11 1.82 -5.82 7.08
CA ALA A 11 1.67 -5.11 5.81
C ALA A 11 2.50 -5.77 4.73
N LEU A 12 1.91 -6.02 3.55
CA LEU A 12 2.65 -6.52 2.40
C LEU A 12 3.67 -5.50 1.89
N LEU A 13 3.28 -4.23 1.82
CA LEU A 13 4.12 -3.13 1.37
C LEU A 13 4.21 -2.05 2.45
N ASP A 14 5.43 -1.59 2.75
CA ASP A 14 5.69 -0.50 3.68
C ASP A 14 6.40 0.67 2.97
N LYS A 15 5.74 1.83 2.89
CA LYS A 15 6.30 3.07 2.31
C LYS A 15 6.81 4.00 3.41
N ARG A 16 7.98 3.66 3.97
CA ARG A 16 8.56 4.37 5.13
C ARG A 16 8.69 5.88 4.92
N GLU A 17 9.08 6.30 3.72
CA GLU A 17 9.28 7.71 3.36
C GLU A 17 8.00 8.56 3.41
N ARG A 18 6.81 7.94 3.38
CA ARG A 18 5.50 8.64 3.38
C ARG A 18 4.83 8.69 4.76
N ARG A 19 5.51 8.28 5.83
CA ARG A 19 4.90 8.31 7.18
C ARG A 19 4.61 9.75 7.60
N LYS A 20 3.36 9.99 8.01
CA LYS A 20 2.92 11.25 8.64
C LYS A 20 2.86 11.16 10.16
N VAL A 21 2.93 9.94 10.69
CA VAL A 21 2.89 9.62 12.12
C VAL A 21 3.89 8.51 12.40
N GLU A 22 4.34 8.43 13.64
CA GLU A 22 5.16 7.33 14.13
C GLU A 22 4.28 6.08 14.29
N LEU A 23 4.36 5.18 13.29
CA LEU A 23 3.67 3.89 13.29
C LEU A 23 4.57 2.93 12.54
N GLU A 24 4.90 1.78 13.13
CA GLU A 24 5.65 0.70 12.47
C GLU A 24 4.80 -0.56 12.51
N ALA A 25 4.77 -1.30 11.40
CA ALA A 25 4.12 -2.61 11.38
C ALA A 25 5.05 -3.66 11.98
N ASP A 26 4.51 -4.57 12.78
CA ASP A 26 5.28 -5.66 13.39
C ASP A 26 5.85 -6.62 12.33
N TYR A 27 5.15 -6.78 11.20
CA TYR A 27 5.56 -7.63 10.10
C TYR A 27 5.43 -6.89 8.76
N VAL A 28 6.52 -6.87 7.98
CA VAL A 28 6.58 -6.23 6.68
C VAL A 28 7.03 -7.24 5.63
N GLY A 29 6.27 -7.37 4.53
CA GLY A 29 6.65 -8.19 3.38
C GLY A 29 7.78 -7.54 2.57
N PHE A 30 7.55 -6.33 2.07
CA PHE A 30 8.49 -5.58 1.25
C PHE A 30 8.48 -4.09 1.59
N GLN A 31 9.66 -3.47 1.57
CA GLN A 31 9.75 -2.01 1.54
C GLN A 31 9.48 -1.52 0.12
N CYS A 32 8.62 -0.51 -0.01
CA CYS A 32 8.22 0.04 -1.30
C CYS A 32 8.70 1.49 -1.40
N PRO A 33 9.26 1.91 -2.55
CA PRO A 33 9.59 3.31 -2.79
C PRO A 33 8.33 4.17 -2.86
N ASN A 34 8.55 5.47 -2.92
CA ASN A 34 7.52 6.50 -3.08
C ASN A 34 6.88 6.51 -4.49
N GLU A 35 6.28 5.39 -4.90
CA GLU A 35 5.67 5.21 -6.22
C GLU A 35 4.17 4.94 -6.14
N PHE A 36 3.42 5.21 -7.20
CA PHE A 36 2.01 4.82 -7.29
C PHE A 36 1.91 3.36 -7.73
N VAL A 37 1.55 2.45 -6.82
CA VAL A 37 1.52 1.00 -7.09
C VAL A 37 0.09 0.46 -7.14
N VAL A 38 -0.15 -0.50 -8.03
CA VAL A 38 -1.42 -1.21 -8.23
C VAL A 38 -1.18 -2.72 -8.33
N GLY A 39 -2.25 -3.51 -8.25
CA GLY A 39 -2.18 -4.97 -8.31
C GLY A 39 -2.19 -5.65 -6.94
N TYR A 40 -2.47 -6.95 -6.93
CA TYR A 40 -2.55 -7.75 -5.70
C TYR A 40 -3.49 -7.14 -4.63
N GLY A 41 -4.66 -6.65 -5.06
CA GLY A 41 -5.65 -5.98 -4.23
C GLY A 41 -5.56 -4.45 -4.20
N LEU A 42 -4.40 -3.88 -4.54
CA LEU A 42 -4.21 -2.43 -4.67
C LEU A 42 -4.83 -1.93 -5.97
N ASP A 43 -5.47 -0.77 -5.92
CA ASP A 43 -6.25 -0.25 -7.03
C ASP A 43 -5.86 1.15 -7.48
N PHE A 44 -6.34 1.48 -8.68
CA PHE A 44 -6.55 2.84 -9.13
C PHE A 44 -7.91 2.89 -9.84
N ASP A 45 -8.81 3.75 -9.37
CA ASP A 45 -10.17 3.89 -9.95
C ASP A 45 -10.93 2.56 -9.98
N GLU A 46 -10.82 1.77 -8.91
CA GLU A 46 -11.38 0.41 -8.78
C GLU A 46 -10.78 -0.67 -9.72
N GLU A 47 -9.84 -0.29 -10.59
CA GLU A 47 -9.19 -1.19 -11.53
C GLU A 47 -7.91 -1.82 -10.96
N TYR A 48 -7.37 -2.81 -11.69
CA TYR A 48 -6.05 -3.45 -11.45
C TYR A 48 -5.93 -4.37 -10.22
N ARG A 49 -6.92 -4.44 -9.32
CA ARG A 49 -6.88 -5.27 -8.10
C ARG A 49 -6.52 -6.74 -8.35
N THR A 50 -6.92 -7.29 -9.50
CA THR A 50 -6.80 -8.72 -9.83
C THR A 50 -5.46 -9.12 -10.43
N LEU A 51 -4.56 -8.16 -10.69
CA LEU A 51 -3.22 -8.49 -11.19
C LEU A 51 -2.49 -9.39 -10.18
N PRO A 52 -1.86 -10.49 -10.62
CA PRO A 52 -1.17 -11.43 -9.74
C PRO A 52 0.21 -10.91 -9.28
N TYR A 53 0.50 -9.64 -9.53
CA TYR A 53 1.75 -8.96 -9.18
C TYR A 53 1.45 -7.51 -8.79
N ILE A 54 2.42 -6.88 -8.13
CA ILE A 54 2.43 -5.45 -7.83
C ILE A 54 3.26 -4.73 -8.89
N GLY A 55 2.74 -3.65 -9.46
CA GLY A 55 3.42 -2.84 -10.45
C GLY A 55 3.25 -1.35 -10.20
N VAL A 56 4.13 -0.53 -10.79
CA VAL A 56 4.00 0.93 -10.77
C VAL A 56 3.08 1.36 -11.91
N LEU A 57 2.06 2.16 -11.58
CA LEU A 57 1.15 2.72 -12.56
C LEU A 57 1.86 3.84 -13.32
N LYS A 58 1.73 3.86 -14.65
CA LYS A 58 2.34 4.89 -15.47
C LYS A 58 1.69 6.27 -15.21
N PRO A 59 2.46 7.37 -15.16
CA PRO A 59 1.91 8.71 -14.91
C PRO A 59 0.78 9.10 -15.86
N GLU A 60 0.85 8.74 -17.14
CA GLU A 60 -0.19 9.06 -18.13
C GLU A 60 -1.57 8.53 -17.74
N CYS A 61 -1.64 7.44 -16.94
CA CYS A 61 -2.89 6.83 -16.49
C CYS A 61 -3.64 7.69 -15.46
N TYR A 62 -2.97 8.59 -14.74
CA TYR A 62 -3.57 9.40 -13.68
C TYR A 62 -3.27 10.90 -13.76
N ALA A 63 -2.35 11.33 -14.61
CA ALA A 63 -1.96 12.73 -14.75
C ALA A 63 -3.11 13.66 -15.16
N HIS A 64 -4.13 13.14 -15.84
CA HIS A 64 -5.32 13.89 -16.24
C HIS A 64 -6.36 14.06 -15.11
N LYS A 65 -6.15 13.41 -13.95
CA LYS A 65 -7.04 13.45 -12.78
C LYS A 65 -6.43 14.20 -11.58
N LEU A 66 -5.20 14.69 -11.70
CA LEU A 66 -4.53 15.55 -10.72
C LEU A 66 -4.76 17.03 -11.07
#